data_AF-A0A1U8H1I5-F1
#
_entry.id   AF-A0A1U8H1I5-F1
#
_cell.length_a   1.000
_cell.length_b   1.000
_cell.length_c   1.000
_cell.angle_alpha   90.00
_cell.angle_beta   90.00
_cell.angle_gamma   90.00
#
_symmetry.space_group_name_H-M   'P 1'
#
loop_
_entity.id
_entity.type
_entity.pdbx_description
1 polymer ?
#
loop_
_entity_poly.entity_id
_entity_poly.type
_entity_poly.pdbx_seq_one_letter_code
_entity_poly.pdbx_strand_id
1 'polypeptide(L)'
;MERAMNVRMKNGDRKSKKTGKKNNMQRLGGGGRGGLSLEAFANAKTKTNTYNPAIIKKQREFYKNAKYVSKYKRIMKQHGEPSDGARHVEDDGQDIERAAADKEVDTKNKKKSGVSLREIYERKREEDGKARMETEAAIQARKEERQGAEARRKELRGKMLKKTRSGQPVMKYRIQHILETLEGSKED
;
A
#
# COMPACT_ATOMS: atom_id res chain seq x y z
N MET A 1 48.89 -2.18 -67.94
CA MET A 1 48.37 -3.42 -67.32
C MET A 1 48.35 -3.18 -65.82
N GLU A 2 47.26 -2.63 -65.29
CA GLU A 2 46.17 -3.40 -64.64
C GLU A 2 46.66 -4.35 -63.54
N ARG A 3 46.33 -4.04 -62.28
CA ARG A 3 45.20 -4.71 -61.59
C ARG A 3 44.90 -4.03 -60.26
N ALA A 4 43.65 -3.60 -60.15
CA ALA A 4 43.00 -3.21 -58.91
C ALA A 4 42.88 -4.41 -57.96
N MET A 5 42.94 -4.15 -56.65
CA MET A 5 42.09 -4.87 -55.70
C MET A 5 41.37 -3.88 -54.79
N ASN A 6 40.08 -4.13 -54.71
CA ASN A 6 39.00 -3.31 -54.23
C ASN A 6 38.59 -3.83 -52.82
N VAL A 7 37.61 -3.15 -52.21
CA VAL A 7 36.78 -3.63 -51.07
C VAL A 7 37.45 -3.40 -49.69
N ARG A 8 36.87 -2.74 -48.68
CA ARG A 8 35.46 -2.59 -48.29
C ARG A 8 35.29 -1.44 -47.29
N MET A 9 34.31 -0.57 -47.52
CA MET A 9 33.76 0.29 -46.47
C MET A 9 33.05 -0.55 -45.40
N LYS A 10 33.18 -0.20 -44.12
CA LYS A 10 32.08 -0.31 -43.16
C LYS A 10 32.26 0.67 -42.02
N ASN A 11 31.55 1.80 -42.15
CA ASN A 11 31.16 2.66 -41.04
C ASN A 11 30.41 1.79 -40.01
N GLY A 12 31.06 1.50 -38.88
CA GLY A 12 30.46 0.78 -37.77
C GLY A 12 29.73 1.75 -36.84
N ASP A 13 28.42 1.63 -36.81
CA ASP A 13 27.46 2.25 -35.89
C ASP A 13 28.03 2.70 -34.54
N ARG A 14 28.09 4.02 -34.31
CA ARG A 14 28.08 4.58 -32.95
C ARG A 14 26.70 4.36 -32.34
N LYS A 15 26.42 3.17 -31.81
CA LYS A 15 25.26 2.97 -30.92
C LYS A 15 25.52 3.75 -29.63
N SER A 16 24.93 4.94 -29.52
CA SER A 16 24.83 5.66 -28.26
C SER A 16 24.16 4.74 -27.22
N LYS A 17 24.91 4.31 -26.19
CA LYS A 17 24.33 3.69 -25.00
C LYS A 17 23.64 4.81 -24.21
N LYS A 18 22.38 5.12 -24.55
CA LYS A 18 21.48 5.86 -23.66
C LYS A 18 21.34 5.03 -22.38
N THR A 19 22.08 5.39 -21.35
CA THR A 19 21.89 4.89 -19.98
C THR A 19 20.60 5.51 -19.43
N GLY A 20 19.46 5.02 -19.90
CA GLY A 20 18.17 5.32 -19.30
C GLY A 20 18.19 4.82 -17.86
N LYS A 21 18.13 5.74 -16.89
CA LYS A 21 17.81 5.44 -15.50
C LYS A 21 16.51 4.64 -15.51
N LYS A 22 16.59 3.32 -15.26
CA LYS A 22 15.42 2.49 -15.04
C LYS A 22 14.90 2.81 -13.65
N ASN A 23 13.98 3.76 -13.59
CA ASN A 23 13.23 4.06 -12.37
C ASN A 23 12.52 2.78 -11.92
N ASN A 24 12.51 2.52 -10.61
CA ASN A 24 11.86 1.35 -10.02
C ASN A 24 10.35 1.41 -10.30
N MET A 25 9.93 0.76 -11.38
CA MET A 25 8.55 0.75 -11.88
C MET A 25 7.70 -0.38 -11.30
N GLN A 26 8.13 -0.99 -10.19
CA GLN A 26 7.30 -1.96 -9.45
C GLN A 26 6.18 -1.27 -8.65
N ARG A 27 5.35 -0.51 -9.36
CA ARG A 27 3.93 -0.38 -9.03
C ARG A 27 3.24 -1.58 -9.64
N LEU A 28 2.23 -2.13 -8.98
CA LEU A 28 1.48 -3.31 -9.43
C LEU A 28 1.17 -3.21 -10.94
N GLY A 29 1.90 -3.99 -11.75
CA GLY A 29 1.75 -4.04 -13.21
C GLY A 29 2.74 -3.23 -14.07
N GLY A 30 3.88 -2.76 -13.57
CA GLY A 30 4.82 -1.93 -14.34
C GLY A 30 6.12 -2.61 -14.80
N GLY A 31 6.22 -2.94 -16.09
CA GLY A 31 7.49 -2.93 -16.84
C GLY A 31 8.05 -4.27 -17.32
N GLY A 32 7.52 -4.77 -18.44
CA GLY A 32 8.12 -5.83 -19.26
C GLY A 32 7.51 -7.21 -19.05
N ARG A 33 6.49 -7.56 -19.86
CA ARG A 33 5.89 -8.90 -19.94
C ARG A 33 5.33 -9.50 -18.63
N GLY A 34 4.89 -8.67 -17.67
CA GLY A 34 4.48 -9.14 -16.34
C GLY A 34 3.37 -8.32 -15.71
N GLY A 35 2.31 -8.02 -16.48
CA GLY A 35 1.03 -7.65 -15.87
C GLY A 35 0.45 -8.85 -15.12
N LEU A 36 -0.51 -8.61 -14.21
CA LEU A 36 -1.29 -9.70 -13.62
C LEU A 36 -1.75 -10.63 -14.76
N SER A 37 -1.65 -11.95 -14.58
CA SER A 37 -2.04 -12.90 -15.62
C SER A 37 -3.47 -12.63 -16.06
N LEU A 38 -3.81 -12.96 -17.32
CA LEU A 38 -5.18 -12.81 -17.83
C LEU A 38 -6.19 -13.50 -16.90
N GLU A 39 -5.78 -14.64 -16.36
CA GLU A 39 -6.49 -15.39 -15.32
C GLU A 39 -6.64 -14.59 -14.01
N ALA A 40 -5.61 -13.88 -13.55
CA ALA A 40 -5.71 -13.03 -12.37
C ALA A 40 -6.65 -11.82 -12.60
N PHE A 41 -6.70 -11.26 -13.80
CA PHE A 41 -7.66 -10.22 -14.16
C PHE A 41 -9.10 -10.76 -14.24
N ALA A 42 -9.31 -11.90 -14.90
CA ALA A 42 -10.61 -12.55 -14.98
C ALA A 42 -11.12 -12.93 -13.57
N ASN A 43 -10.23 -13.45 -12.73
CA ASN A 43 -10.55 -13.88 -11.37
C ASN A 43 -10.58 -12.74 -10.34
N ALA A 44 -10.23 -11.51 -10.72
CA ALA A 44 -10.27 -10.37 -9.81
C ALA A 44 -11.71 -10.02 -9.37
N LYS A 45 -12.70 -10.31 -10.21
CA LYS A 45 -14.12 -10.06 -9.92
C LYS A 45 -14.88 -11.31 -9.42
N THR A 46 -14.35 -12.51 -9.64
CA THR A 46 -15.02 -13.78 -9.28
C THR A 46 -14.62 -14.32 -7.90
N LYS A 47 -13.52 -13.82 -7.31
CA LYS A 47 -13.20 -14.08 -5.91
C LYS A 47 -14.26 -13.42 -5.03
N THR A 48 -15.30 -14.18 -4.71
CA THR A 48 -16.27 -13.83 -3.68
C THR A 48 -15.50 -13.41 -2.44
N ASN A 49 -15.87 -12.24 -1.92
CA ASN A 49 -15.21 -11.48 -0.87
C ASN A 49 -15.03 -12.30 0.43
N THR A 50 -14.06 -13.20 0.42
CA THR A 50 -13.61 -14.02 1.55
C THR A 50 -12.41 -13.33 2.20
N TYR A 51 -12.51 -12.00 2.34
CA TYR A 51 -11.53 -11.23 3.07
C TYR A 51 -11.66 -11.58 4.56
N ASN A 52 -10.92 -12.60 4.97
CA ASN A 52 -10.77 -12.97 6.37
C ASN A 52 -9.41 -12.44 6.88
N PRO A 53 -9.40 -11.36 7.68
CA PRO A 53 -8.16 -10.76 8.16
C PRO A 53 -7.33 -11.73 9.04
N ALA A 54 -7.96 -12.71 9.70
CA ALA A 54 -7.24 -13.69 10.53
C ALA A 54 -6.42 -14.66 9.67
N ILE A 55 -6.97 -15.13 8.55
CA ILE A 55 -6.27 -16.02 7.62
C ILE A 55 -5.09 -15.30 6.97
N ILE A 56 -5.29 -14.05 6.56
CA ILE A 56 -4.24 -13.22 5.96
C ILE A 56 -3.11 -12.95 6.95
N LYS A 57 -3.43 -12.66 8.23
CA LYS A 57 -2.42 -12.51 9.29
C LYS A 57 -1.62 -13.79 9.48
N LYS A 58 -2.29 -14.94 9.59
CA LYS A 58 -1.65 -16.25 9.76
C LYS A 58 -0.70 -16.58 8.59
N GLN A 59 -1.12 -16.31 7.35
CA GLN A 59 -0.26 -16.51 6.17
C GLN A 59 0.97 -15.59 6.17
N ARG A 60 0.80 -14.31 6.54
CA ARG A 60 1.91 -13.35 6.65
C ARG A 60 2.92 -13.77 7.72
N GLU A 61 2.42 -14.18 8.88
CA GLU A 61 3.25 -14.67 9.99
C GLU A 61 3.99 -15.95 9.61
N PHE A 62 3.31 -16.91 8.98
CA PHE A 62 3.94 -18.14 8.48
C PHE A 62 5.11 -17.83 7.54
N TYR A 63 4.90 -16.94 6.57
CA TYR A 63 5.94 -16.55 5.63
C TYR A 63 7.10 -15.82 6.31
N LYS A 64 6.80 -14.93 7.28
CA LYS A 64 7.80 -14.23 8.08
C LYS A 64 8.65 -15.21 8.89
N ASN A 65 8.01 -16.19 9.51
CA ASN A 65 8.68 -17.23 10.30
C ASN A 65 9.53 -18.14 9.42
N ALA A 66 9.02 -18.56 8.26
CA ALA A 66 9.78 -19.35 7.29
C ALA A 66 11.05 -18.60 6.85
N LYS A 67 10.97 -17.29 6.61
CA LYS A 67 12.15 -16.46 6.33
C LYS A 67 13.16 -16.47 7.45
N TYR A 68 12.71 -16.34 8.70
CA TYR A 68 13.61 -16.38 9.86
C TYR A 68 14.26 -17.74 10.05
N VAL A 69 13.52 -18.84 9.89
CA VAL A 69 14.06 -20.20 9.92
C VAL A 69 15.11 -20.39 8.83
N SER A 70 14.83 -19.99 7.60
CA SER A 70 15.81 -20.09 6.50
C SER A 70 17.05 -19.22 6.74
N LYS A 71 16.89 -18.02 7.32
CA LYS A 71 18.01 -17.16 7.71
C LYS A 71 18.85 -17.82 8.81
N TYR A 72 18.20 -18.40 9.83
CA TYR A 72 18.87 -19.09 10.91
C TYR A 72 19.61 -20.33 10.41
N LYS A 73 18.97 -21.20 9.61
CA LYS A 73 19.61 -22.36 8.98
C LYS A 73 20.84 -21.96 8.15
N ARG A 74 20.77 -20.84 7.43
CA ARG A 74 21.91 -20.28 6.69
C ARG A 74 23.07 -19.86 7.60
N ILE A 75 22.75 -19.18 8.69
CA ILE A 75 23.73 -18.75 9.71
C ILE A 75 24.35 -19.98 10.39
N MET A 76 23.56 -20.97 10.78
CA MET A 76 24.05 -22.23 11.35
C MET A 76 24.95 -23.01 10.40
N LYS A 77 24.59 -23.09 9.11
CA LYS A 77 25.45 -23.69 8.09
C LYS A 77 26.78 -22.93 7.91
N GLN A 78 26.77 -21.62 8.12
CA GLN A 78 27.98 -20.78 8.05
C GLN A 78 28.86 -20.87 9.31
N HIS A 79 28.25 -21.08 10.49
CA HIS A 79 28.97 -21.21 11.76
C HIS A 79 29.38 -22.65 12.10
N GLY A 80 28.98 -23.65 11.30
CA GLY A 80 29.60 -24.97 11.27
C GLY A 80 29.54 -25.76 12.58
N GLU A 81 28.36 -25.87 13.21
CA GLU A 81 28.13 -26.96 14.16
C GLU A 81 27.63 -28.21 13.40
N PRO A 82 28.21 -29.41 13.65
CA PRO A 82 27.67 -30.65 13.14
C PRO A 82 26.48 -31.02 14.03
N SER A 83 25.27 -30.65 13.64
CA SER A 83 24.11 -31.33 14.19
C SER A 83 24.02 -32.68 13.51
N ASP A 84 24.52 -33.72 14.19
CA ASP A 84 24.17 -35.11 13.91
C ASP A 84 22.64 -35.24 13.90
N GLY A 85 22.09 -35.67 12.76
CA GLY A 85 20.69 -36.07 12.66
C GLY A 85 19.85 -35.25 11.67
N ALA A 86 20.07 -35.48 10.37
CA ALA A 86 19.02 -35.84 9.41
C ALA A 86 19.57 -35.72 7.97
N ARG A 87 19.98 -36.86 7.41
CA ARG A 87 20.13 -37.02 5.96
C ARG A 87 18.73 -37.21 5.34
N HIS A 88 18.68 -36.98 4.02
CA HIS A 88 17.59 -37.16 3.04
C HIS A 88 16.76 -35.89 2.77
N VAL A 89 16.72 -35.33 1.56
CA VAL A 89 16.71 -35.91 0.20
C VAL A 89 17.50 -34.99 -0.75
N GLU A 90 18.22 -35.59 -1.70
CA GLU A 90 18.89 -34.93 -2.83
C GLU A 90 17.87 -34.50 -3.89
N ASP A 91 18.03 -33.31 -4.48
CA ASP A 91 17.75 -33.06 -5.89
C ASP A 91 18.40 -31.74 -6.35
N ASP A 92 19.14 -31.82 -7.46
CA ASP A 92 19.67 -30.76 -8.34
C ASP A 92 20.59 -29.68 -7.72
N GLY A 93 21.92 -29.65 -7.94
CA GLY A 93 22.68 -30.12 -9.09
C GLY A 93 22.75 -29.08 -10.22
N GLN A 94 23.18 -27.83 -9.95
CA GLN A 94 23.95 -26.95 -10.87
C GLN A 94 24.18 -25.53 -10.28
N ASP A 95 25.30 -24.90 -10.62
CA ASP A 95 25.67 -23.47 -10.43
C ASP A 95 26.28 -22.97 -9.10
N ILE A 96 27.27 -23.67 -8.52
CA ILE A 96 28.16 -23.09 -7.48
C ILE A 96 29.63 -23.10 -7.93
N GLU A 97 29.93 -22.59 -9.13
CA GLU A 97 31.33 -22.38 -9.54
C GLU A 97 31.59 -21.05 -10.26
N ARG A 98 30.73 -20.03 -10.04
CA ARG A 98 30.91 -18.70 -10.67
C ARG A 98 30.82 -17.49 -9.74
N ALA A 99 30.76 -17.69 -8.42
CA ALA A 99 30.53 -16.61 -7.46
C ALA A 99 31.74 -16.27 -6.58
N ALA A 100 32.96 -16.69 -6.97
CA ALA A 100 34.19 -16.47 -6.20
C ALA A 100 35.14 -15.42 -6.80
N ALA A 101 34.77 -14.76 -7.90
CA ALA A 101 35.55 -13.69 -8.52
C ALA A 101 34.67 -12.44 -8.66
N ASP A 102 34.62 -11.64 -7.59
CA ASP A 102 34.36 -10.18 -7.59
C ASP A 102 33.97 -9.74 -6.18
N LYS A 103 34.98 -9.63 -5.31
CA LYS A 103 34.89 -8.85 -4.07
C LYS A 103 35.95 -7.76 -4.09
N GLU A 104 35.88 -6.87 -5.09
CA GLU A 104 36.44 -5.54 -4.92
C GLU A 104 35.45 -4.68 -4.15
N VAL A 105 35.93 -4.19 -3.01
CA VAL A 105 35.15 -3.53 -1.98
C VAL A 105 35.01 -2.05 -2.33
N ASP A 106 33.91 -1.70 -2.99
CA ASP A 106 33.54 -0.31 -3.25
C ASP A 106 33.09 0.39 -1.95
N THR A 107 34.07 0.90 -1.19
CA THR A 107 33.87 1.57 0.11
C THR A 107 33.54 3.07 -0.01
N LYS A 108 33.29 3.61 -1.22
CA LYS A 108 33.24 5.07 -1.41
C LYS A 108 31.87 5.73 -1.23
N ASN A 109 30.78 4.99 -1.02
CA ASN A 109 29.42 5.58 -0.96
C ASN A 109 28.78 5.72 0.43
N LYS A 110 29.51 5.51 1.53
CA LYS A 110 28.93 5.55 2.89
C LYS A 110 28.63 6.94 3.46
N LYS A 111 28.95 8.04 2.77
CA LYS A 111 28.93 9.40 3.36
C LYS A 111 27.71 10.27 3.04
N LYS A 112 26.59 9.71 2.56
CA LYS A 112 25.38 10.51 2.23
C LYS A 112 24.11 10.16 3.03
N SER A 113 24.21 9.40 4.12
CA SER A 113 23.07 9.09 4.99
C SER A 113 23.43 9.46 6.44
N GLY A 114 23.51 10.75 6.70
CA GLY A 114 23.89 11.31 8.00
C GLY A 114 22.70 11.76 8.84
N VAL A 115 21.49 11.28 8.58
CA VAL A 115 20.36 11.53 9.49
C VAL A 115 20.49 10.53 10.62
N SER A 116 20.71 11.00 11.85
CA SER A 116 20.86 10.11 12.99
C SER A 116 19.59 9.27 13.16
N LEU A 117 19.73 8.02 13.60
CA LEU A 117 18.55 7.18 13.89
C LEU A 117 17.57 7.88 14.83
N ARG A 118 18.11 8.69 15.75
CA ARG A 118 17.37 9.54 16.69
C ARG A 118 16.46 10.56 15.99
N GLU A 119 16.98 11.28 15.00
CA GLU A 119 16.21 12.25 14.21
C GLU A 119 15.07 11.60 13.43
N ILE A 120 15.25 10.37 12.94
CA ILE A 120 14.19 9.63 12.23
C ILE A 120 13.04 9.28 13.19
N TYR A 121 13.38 8.86 14.42
CA TYR A 121 12.38 8.54 15.44
C TYR A 121 11.63 9.78 15.93
N GLU A 122 12.34 10.89 16.14
CA GLU A 122 11.75 12.16 16.56
C GLU A 122 10.81 12.70 15.49
N ARG A 123 11.25 12.72 14.23
CA ARG A 123 10.41 13.13 13.09
C ARG A 123 9.14 12.29 12.97
N LYS A 124 9.26 10.97 13.10
CA LYS A 124 8.10 10.06 13.05
C LYS A 124 7.12 10.32 14.20
N ARG A 125 7.62 10.59 15.41
CA ARG A 125 6.77 10.89 16.57
C ARG A 125 6.01 12.21 16.39
N GLU A 126 6.65 13.21 15.80
CA GLU A 126 6.01 14.49 15.49
C GLU A 126 4.95 14.35 14.40
N GLU A 127 5.23 13.59 13.34
CA GLU A 127 4.29 13.30 12.27
C GLU A 127 3.07 12.51 12.79
N ASP A 128 3.30 11.46 13.58
CA ASP A 128 2.22 10.69 14.21
C ASP A 128 1.39 11.54 15.19
N GLY A 129 2.02 12.48 15.90
CA GLY A 129 1.34 13.44 16.78
C GLY A 129 0.43 14.40 16.01
N LYS A 130 0.93 14.96 14.90
CA LYS A 130 0.16 15.84 14.00
C LYS A 130 -1.01 15.10 13.36
N ALA A 131 -0.77 13.89 12.86
CA ALA A 131 -1.82 13.06 12.27
C ALA A 131 -2.95 12.75 13.28
N ARG A 132 -2.61 12.48 14.55
CA ARG A 132 -3.61 12.28 15.60
C ARG A 132 -4.46 13.54 15.81
N MET A 133 -3.82 14.70 15.94
CA MET A 133 -4.53 15.97 16.12
C MET A 133 -5.46 16.29 14.94
N GLU A 134 -5.01 16.09 13.70
CA GLU A 134 -5.84 16.30 12.51
C GLU A 134 -7.04 15.35 12.47
N THR A 135 -6.84 14.07 12.82
CA THR A 135 -7.96 13.11 12.89
C THR A 135 -8.93 13.43 14.02
N GLU A 136 -8.45 13.84 15.18
CA GLU A 136 -9.30 14.22 16.32
C GLU A 136 -10.11 15.47 16.00
N ALA A 137 -9.52 16.48 15.35
CA ALA A 137 -10.24 17.66 14.88
C ALA A 137 -11.32 17.31 13.86
N ALA A 138 -11.02 16.45 12.88
CA ALA A 138 -12.00 16.00 11.89
C ALA A 138 -13.17 15.22 12.54
N ILE A 139 -12.87 14.40 13.55
CA ILE A 139 -13.89 13.65 14.29
C ILE A 139 -14.76 14.60 15.13
N GLN A 140 -14.17 15.60 15.77
CA GLN A 140 -14.90 16.61 16.54
C GLN A 140 -15.84 17.42 15.65
N ALA A 141 -15.35 17.94 14.51
CA ALA A 141 -16.16 18.67 13.55
C ALA A 141 -17.37 17.84 13.07
N ARG A 142 -17.14 16.56 12.72
CA ARG A 142 -18.22 15.65 12.31
C ARG A 142 -19.21 15.37 13.45
N LYS A 143 -18.73 15.31 14.69
CA LYS A 143 -19.57 15.10 15.87
C LYS A 143 -20.45 16.32 16.14
N GLU A 144 -19.92 17.52 16.03
CA GLU A 144 -20.66 18.78 16.17
C GLU A 144 -21.73 18.94 15.10
N GLU A 145 -21.39 18.66 13.82
CA GLU A 145 -22.35 18.68 12.72
C GLU A 145 -23.53 17.72 13.00
N ARG A 146 -23.22 16.49 13.42
CA ARG A 146 -24.23 15.49 13.77
C ARG A 146 -25.09 15.94 14.94
N GLN A 147 -24.49 16.50 15.99
CA GLN A 147 -25.23 17.03 17.14
C GLN A 147 -26.13 18.20 16.74
N GLY A 148 -25.68 19.09 15.87
CA GLY A 148 -26.48 20.18 15.33
C GLY A 148 -27.67 19.69 14.49
N ALA A 149 -27.47 18.68 13.64
CA ALA A 149 -28.55 18.04 12.88
C ALA A 149 -29.55 17.32 13.79
N GLU A 150 -29.07 16.58 14.80
CA GLU A 150 -29.92 15.90 15.78
C GLU A 150 -30.70 16.90 16.66
N ALA A 151 -30.10 18.01 17.06
CA ALA A 151 -30.76 19.08 17.82
C ALA A 151 -31.91 19.70 17.01
N ARG A 152 -31.66 20.07 15.74
CA ARG A 152 -32.68 20.56 14.81
C ARG A 152 -33.83 19.56 14.65
N ARG A 153 -33.51 18.27 14.46
CA ARG A 153 -34.52 17.21 14.35
C ARG A 153 -35.35 17.06 15.62
N LYS A 154 -34.72 17.12 16.81
CA LYS A 154 -35.42 17.04 18.10
C LYS A 154 -36.34 18.23 18.32
N GLU A 155 -35.91 19.43 17.97
CA GLU A 155 -36.73 20.64 18.09
C GLU A 155 -37.96 20.58 17.17
N LEU A 156 -37.78 20.25 15.90
CA LEU A 156 -38.87 20.05 14.95
C LEU A 156 -39.84 18.98 15.44
N ARG A 157 -39.32 17.82 15.88
CA ARG A 157 -40.15 16.75 16.45
C ARG A 157 -40.90 17.20 17.69
N GLY A 158 -40.27 17.99 18.56
CA GLY A 158 -40.90 18.56 19.76
C GLY A 158 -42.07 19.46 19.40
N LYS A 159 -41.90 20.36 18.42
CA LYS A 159 -42.96 21.23 17.88
C LYS A 159 -44.11 20.39 17.28
N MET A 160 -43.79 19.38 16.47
CA MET A 160 -44.78 18.51 15.81
C MET A 160 -45.56 17.61 16.79
N LEU A 161 -44.96 17.25 17.93
CA LEU A 161 -45.59 16.40 18.95
C LEU A 161 -46.47 17.21 19.94
N LYS A 162 -46.44 18.54 19.89
CA LYS A 162 -47.33 19.37 20.71
C LYS A 162 -48.79 19.06 20.41
N LYS A 163 -49.58 18.93 21.47
CA LYS A 163 -51.01 18.60 21.43
C LYS A 163 -51.85 19.71 22.07
N THR A 164 -53.07 19.86 21.61
CA THR A 164 -54.11 20.71 22.19
C THR A 164 -54.65 20.09 23.48
N ARG A 165 -55.54 20.79 24.19
CA ARG A 165 -56.18 20.30 25.42
C ARG A 165 -56.93 18.98 25.22
N SER A 166 -57.47 18.73 24.03
CA SER A 166 -58.15 17.48 23.65
C SER A 166 -57.21 16.38 23.14
N GLY A 167 -55.89 16.59 23.16
CA GLY A 167 -54.89 15.62 22.71
C GLY A 167 -54.66 15.58 21.20
N GLN A 168 -55.37 16.41 20.42
CA GLN A 168 -55.14 16.55 18.98
C GLN A 168 -53.83 17.31 18.73
N PRO A 169 -53.06 16.98 17.69
CA PRO A 169 -51.82 17.68 17.40
C PRO A 169 -52.07 19.14 17.01
N VAL A 170 -51.21 20.05 17.48
CA VAL A 170 -51.37 21.49 17.22
C VAL A 170 -51.10 21.78 15.73
N MET A 171 -52.14 22.17 15.00
CA MET A 171 -52.09 22.36 13.54
C MET A 171 -51.10 23.44 13.09
N LYS A 172 -50.88 24.49 13.90
CA LYS A 172 -49.90 25.56 13.62
C LYS A 172 -48.52 25.01 13.24
N TYR A 173 -47.98 24.10 14.05
CA TYR A 173 -46.64 23.55 13.82
C TYR A 173 -46.59 22.54 12.68
N ARG A 174 -47.70 21.84 12.41
CA ARG A 174 -47.79 20.88 11.29
C ARG A 174 -47.87 21.58 9.95
N ILE A 175 -48.71 22.60 9.84
CA ILE A 175 -48.86 23.39 8.62
C ILE A 175 -47.54 24.07 8.30
N GLN A 176 -46.89 24.69 9.30
CA GLN A 176 -45.56 25.30 9.11
C GLN A 176 -44.54 24.30 8.53
N HIS A 177 -44.46 23.08 9.09
CA HIS A 177 -43.54 22.07 8.58
C HIS A 177 -43.87 21.65 7.13
N ILE A 178 -45.14 21.47 6.80
CA ILE A 178 -45.57 21.13 5.43
C ILE A 178 -45.15 22.25 4.47
N LEU A 179 -45.36 23.52 4.83
CA LEU A 179 -44.95 24.65 4.01
C LEU A 179 -43.43 24.70 3.80
N GLU A 180 -42.64 24.56 4.87
CA GLU A 180 -41.17 24.52 4.80
C GLU A 180 -40.68 23.36 3.89
N THR A 181 -41.31 22.18 3.96
CA THR A 181 -40.95 21.05 3.09
C THR A 181 -41.31 21.27 1.62
N LEU A 182 -42.41 22.00 1.34
CA LEU A 182 -42.81 22.35 -0.02
C LEU A 182 -41.92 23.44 -0.61
N GLU A 183 -41.51 24.42 0.20
CA GLU A 183 -40.57 25.47 -0.21
C GLU A 183 -39.18 24.90 -0.49
N GLY A 184 -38.65 24.06 0.40
CA GLY A 184 -37.35 23.40 0.17
C GLY A 184 -37.35 22.51 -1.08
N SER A 185 -38.48 21.89 -1.42
CA SER A 185 -38.61 21.10 -2.66
C SER A 185 -38.69 21.92 -3.95
N LYS A 186 -38.87 23.24 -3.86
CA LYS A 186 -38.89 24.16 -5.02
C LYS A 186 -37.55 24.83 -5.29
N GLU A 187 -36.64 24.81 -4.32
CA GLU A 187 -35.32 25.45 -4.42
C GLU A 187 -34.21 24.50 -4.92
N ASP A 188 -34.47 23.19 -4.94
CA ASP A 188 -33.65 22.14 -5.57
C ASP A 188 -34.10 21.85 -7.02
#